data_AF-W4JU79-F1
#
_entry.id   AF-W4JU79-F1
#
_cell.length_a   1.000
_cell.length_b   1.000
_cell.length_c   1.000
_cell.angle_alpha   90.00
_cell.angle_beta   90.00
_cell.angle_gamma   90.00
#
_symmetry.space_group_name_H-M   'P 1'
#
loop_
_entity.id
_entity.type
_entity.pdbx_description
1 polymer ?
#
loop_
_entity_poly.entity_id
_entity_poly.type
_entity_poly.pdbx_seq_one_letter_code
_entity_poly.pdbx_strand_id
1 'polypeptide(L)'
;TQRPGVDFHDTHSPVARFESFRLVFSLAAKENWLLEQIDVKSAYLNGKLDEEIFMRQPEGFQVLGKEDWLLRLLKSLYGLKQSG
;
A
#
# COMPACT_ATOMS: atom_id res chain seq x y z
N THR A 1 -4.24 2.46 -9.26
CA THR A 1 -5.29 3.09 -8.42
C THR A 1 -6.63 2.54 -8.83
N GLN A 2 -7.42 2.12 -7.84
CA GLN A 2 -8.79 1.67 -8.05
C GLN A 2 -9.69 2.87 -8.33
N ARG A 3 -10.50 2.82 -9.37
CA ARG A 3 -11.34 3.92 -9.86
C ARG A 3 -12.82 3.64 -9.55
N PRO A 4 -13.54 4.62 -8.96
CA PRO A 4 -15.00 4.53 -8.79
C PRO A 4 -15.70 4.16 -10.10
N GLY A 5 -16.57 3.14 -10.08
CA GLY A 5 -17.30 2.66 -11.25
C GLY A 5 -16.54 1.73 -12.19
N VAL A 6 -15.27 1.43 -11.92
CA VAL A 6 -14.48 0.45 -12.69
C VAL A 6 -14.15 -0.76 -11.82
N ASP A 7 -13.32 -0.56 -10.79
CA ASP A 7 -12.74 -1.62 -9.95
C ASP A 7 -12.67 -1.21 -8.47
N PHE A 8 -13.29 -0.08 -8.10
CA PHE A 8 -13.30 0.40 -6.72
C PHE A 8 -13.93 -0.57 -5.72
N HIS A 9 -14.84 -1.44 -6.16
CA HIS A 9 -15.44 -2.45 -5.31
C HIS A 9 -14.65 -3.76 -5.30
N ASP A 10 -13.61 -3.88 -6.13
CA ASP A 10 -12.80 -5.07 -6.22
C ASP A 10 -11.67 -5.04 -5.19
N THR A 11 -11.50 -6.14 -4.46
CA THR A 11 -10.44 -6.26 -3.47
C THR A 11 -9.18 -6.80 -4.14
N HIS A 12 -8.33 -5.89 -4.61
CA HIS A 12 -7.00 -6.23 -5.12
C HIS A 12 -5.98 -6.04 -4.00
N SER A 13 -5.47 -7.14 -3.45
CA SER A 13 -4.30 -7.09 -2.58
C SER A 13 -3.05 -7.31 -3.44
N PRO A 14 -2.02 -6.45 -3.36
CA PRO A 14 -0.79 -6.59 -4.13
C PRO A 14 0.10 -7.69 -3.52
N VAL A 15 -0.41 -8.92 -3.50
CA VAL A 15 0.38 -10.10 -3.10
C VAL A 15 1.03 -10.64 -4.36
N ALA A 16 2.36 -10.59 -4.40
CA ALA A 16 3.12 -11.21 -5.47
C ALA A 16 2.81 -12.72 -5.54
N ARG A 17 2.55 -13.21 -6.75
CA ARG A 17 2.21 -14.62 -6.98
C ARG A 17 3.45 -15.50 -6.87
N PHE A 18 3.32 -16.66 -6.22
CA PHE A 18 4.43 -17.61 -6.06
C PHE A 18 4.94 -18.14 -7.42
N GLU A 19 4.07 -18.28 -8.41
CA GLU A 19 4.42 -18.67 -9.77
C GLU A 19 5.38 -17.68 -10.41
N SER A 20 5.17 -16.37 -10.18
CA SER A 20 6.06 -15.31 -10.68
C SER A 20 7.45 -15.41 -10.03
N PHE A 21 7.52 -15.63 -8.71
CA PHE A 21 8.80 -15.84 -8.04
C PHE A 21 9.55 -17.06 -8.57
N ARG A 22 8.85 -18.19 -8.77
CA ARG A 22 9.44 -19.41 -9.33
C ARG A 22 9.99 -19.19 -10.73
N LEU A 23 9.28 -18.43 -11.56
CA LEU A 23 9.76 -18.06 -12.90
C LEU A 23 11.03 -17.23 -12.84
N VAL A 24 11.06 -16.17 -12.02
CA VAL A 24 12.24 -15.30 -11.84
C VAL A 24 13.44 -16.11 -11.31
N PHE A 25 13.23 -16.97 -10.31
CA PHE A 25 14.29 -17.83 -9.77
C PHE A 25 14.81 -18.84 -10.80
N SER A 26 13.92 -19.44 -11.60
CA SER A 26 14.31 -20.37 -12.66
C SER A 26 15.16 -19.68 -13.73
N LEU A 27 14.80 -18.45 -14.11
CA LEU A 27 15.56 -17.65 -15.05
C LEU A 27 16.93 -17.27 -14.49
N ALA A 28 16.99 -16.79 -13.25
CA ALA A 28 18.25 -16.43 -12.60
C ALA A 28 19.18 -17.64 -12.47
N ALA A 29 18.66 -18.82 -12.13
CA ALA A 29 19.45 -20.05 -12.07
C ALA A 29 19.97 -20.47 -13.45
N LYS A 30 19.16 -20.32 -14.51
CA LYS A 30 19.54 -20.63 -15.90
C LYS A 30 20.65 -19.71 -16.40
N GLU A 31 20.55 -18.42 -16.09
CA GLU A 31 21.46 -17.38 -16.59
C GLU A 31 22.61 -17.06 -15.61
N ASN A 32 22.71 -17.81 -14.50
CA ASN A 32 23.69 -17.62 -13.43
C ASN A 32 23.70 -16.18 -12.86
N TRP A 33 22.51 -15.61 -12.65
CA TRP A 33 22.35 -14.28 -12.07
C TRP A 33 22.36 -14.31 -10.54
N LEU A 34 22.96 -13.26 -9.94
CA LEU A 34 22.81 -13.00 -8.52
C LEU A 34 21.42 -12.45 -8.23
N LEU A 35 20.79 -12.95 -7.17
CA LEU A 35 19.51 -12.45 -6.67
C LEU A 35 19.70 -11.87 -5.27
N GLU A 36 19.16 -10.68 -5.06
CA GLU A 36 19.09 -10.03 -3.76
C GLU A 36 17.63 -9.68 -3.46
N GLN A 37 17.22 -9.89 -2.21
CA GLN A 37 15.89 -9.53 -1.72
C GLN A 37 16.02 -8.36 -0.76
N ILE A 38 15.17 -7.34 -0.95
CA ILE A 38 15.05 -6.21 -0.04
C ILE A 38 13.60 -6.11 0.43
N ASP A 39 13.42 -6.17 1.75
CA ASP A 39 12.16 -5.84 2.39
C ASP A 39 12.23 -4.43 2.96
N VAL A 40 11.32 -3.55 2.52
CA VAL A 40 11.31 -2.15 2.91
C VAL A 40 10.39 -1.97 4.10
N LYS A 41 10.98 -1.66 5.26
CA LYS A 41 10.22 -1.34 6.47
C LYS A 41 9.30 -0.14 6.21
N SER A 42 8.05 -0.29 6.64
CA SER A 42 7.04 0.78 6.54
C SER A 42 6.89 1.34 5.12
N ALA A 43 6.97 0.49 4.09
CA ALA A 43 6.87 0.89 2.68
C ALA A 43 5.66 1.80 2.39
N TYR A 44 4.51 1.52 3.01
CA TYR A 44 3.30 2.34 2.88
C TYR A 44 3.50 3.79 3.33
N LEU A 45 4.21 4.02 4.44
CA LEU A 45 4.47 5.38 4.95
C LEU A 45 5.40 6.19 4.04
N ASN A 46 6.08 5.52 3.10
CA ASN A 46 6.89 6.18 2.07
C ASN A 46 6.08 6.46 0.80
N GLY A 47 4.92 5.81 0.63
CA GLY A 47 4.02 6.02 -0.50
C GLY A 47 3.43 7.43 -0.50
N LYS A 48 3.47 8.07 -1.67
CA LYS A 48 2.72 9.31 -1.92
C LYS A 48 1.26 8.94 -2.17
N LEU A 49 0.36 9.85 -1.80
CA LEU A 49 -1.05 9.76 -2.12
C LEU A 49 -1.32 10.64 -3.33
N ASP A 50 -1.87 10.05 -4.39
CA ASP A 50 -2.33 10.79 -5.57
C ASP A 50 -3.68 11.48 -5.33
N GLU A 51 -4.44 10.99 -4.35
CA GLU A 51 -5.77 11.45 -3.98
C GLU A 51 -5.75 12.09 -2.59
N GLU A 52 -6.63 13.07 -2.38
CA GLU A 52 -6.82 13.66 -1.06
C GLU A 52 -7.72 12.78 -0.20
N ILE A 53 -7.11 12.10 0.78
CA ILE A 53 -7.81 11.19 1.67
C ILE A 53 -7.88 11.79 3.07
N PHE A 54 -9.07 11.73 3.66
CA PHE A 54 -9.33 12.13 5.04
C PHE A 54 -9.71 10.91 5.89
N MET A 55 -9.28 10.91 7.14
CA MET A 55 -9.69 9.91 8.13
C MET A 55 -10.22 10.58 9.40
N ARG A 56 -11.04 9.85 10.16
CA ARG A 56 -11.41 10.28 11.51
C ARG A 56 -10.18 10.29 12.41
N GLN A 57 -10.22 11.11 13.45
CA GLN A 57 -9.16 11.11 14.46
C GLN A 57 -9.04 9.73 15.10
N PRO A 58 -7.82 9.16 15.17
CA PRO A 58 -7.61 7.87 15.80
C PRO A 58 -7.84 7.96 17.31
N GLU A 59 -8.17 6.82 17.90
CA GLU A 59 -8.38 6.71 19.33
C GLU A 59 -7.12 7.14 20.11
N GLY A 60 -7.30 8.00 21.11
CA GLY A 60 -6.21 8.56 21.91
C GLY A 60 -5.56 9.81 21.31
N PHE A 61 -5.95 10.24 20.12
CA PHE A 61 -5.44 11.44 19.45
C PHE A 61 -6.53 12.49 19.18
N GLN A 62 -7.74 12.30 19.71
CA GLN A 62 -8.82 13.26 19.54
C GLN A 62 -8.48 14.59 20.23
N VAL A 63 -8.68 15.69 19.52
CA VAL A 63 -8.52 17.04 20.07
C VAL A 63 -9.82 17.46 20.75
N LEU A 64 -9.73 17.79 22.05
CA LEU A 64 -10.88 18.20 22.86
C LEU A 64 -11.61 19.40 22.22
N GLY A 65 -12.92 19.29 22.07
CA GLY A 65 -13.79 20.30 21.46
C GLY A 65 -13.71 20.35 19.93
N LYS A 66 -13.00 19.40 19.30
CA LYS A 66 -12.84 19.26 17.85
C LYS A 66 -12.94 17.80 17.43
N GLU A 67 -13.71 17.00 18.14
CA GLU A 67 -13.80 15.55 17.95
C GLU A 67 -14.29 15.17 16.54
N ASP A 68 -15.12 16.02 15.92
CA ASP A 68 -15.65 15.82 14.56
C ASP A 68 -14.67 16.19 13.44
N TRP A 69 -13.49 16.72 13.77
CA TRP A 69 -12.49 17.04 12.75
C TRP A 69 -11.94 15.78 12.09
N LEU A 70 -11.66 15.92 10.79
CA LEU A 70 -10.98 14.90 10.01
C LEU A 70 -9.51 15.26 9.81
N LEU A 71 -8.65 14.25 9.78
CA LEU A 71 -7.23 14.38 9.51
C LEU A 71 -6.97 14.10 8.03
N ARG A 72 -6.24 15.00 7.36
CA ARG A 72 -5.77 14.77 6.00
C ARG A 72 -4.54 13.85 6.03
N LEU A 73 -4.60 12.74 5.31
CA LEU A 73 -3.46 11.86 5.15
C LEU A 73 -2.43 12.49 4.21
N LEU A 74 -1.18 12.56 4.66
CA LEU A 74 -0.05 13.05 3.86
C LEU A 74 0.76 11.91 3.23
N LYS A 75 0.61 10.70 3.78
CA LYS A 75 1.31 9.48 3.40
C LYS A 75 0.33 8.34 3.34
N SER A 76 0.64 7.35 2.53
CA SER A 76 -0.19 6.15 2.42
C SER A 76 -0.11 5.32 3.71
N LEU A 77 -1.20 4.64 4.05
CA LEU A 77 -1.32 3.73 5.19
C LEU A 77 -1.65 2.34 4.67
N TYR A 78 -1.26 1.30 5.41
CA TYR A 78 -1.63 -0.06 5.06
C TYR A 78 -3.16 -0.23 5.04
N GLY A 79 -3.67 -0.90 4.00
CA GLY A 79 -5.09 -1.20 3.86
C GLY A 79 -5.91 -0.09 3.21
N LEU A 80 -5.29 1.03 2.79
CA LEU A 80 -5.96 1.94 1.86
C LEU A 80 -6.06 1.27 0.50
N LYS A 81 -7.16 1.52 -0.22
CA LYS A 81 -7.33 1.02 -1.60
C LYS A 81 -6.32 1.62 -2.57
N GLN A 82 -5.76 2.77 -2.20
CA GLN A 82 -4.72 3.49 -2.92
C GLN A 82 -3.31 3.21 -2.34
N SER A 83 -3.19 2.29 -1.36
CA SER A 83 -1.90 1.88 -0.82
C SER A 83 -1.36 0.67 -1.58
N GLY A 84 -0.57 0.93 -2.62
CA GLY A 84 0.02 -0.11 -3.47
C GLY A 84 -0.79 -0.37 -4.74
#